data_AF-A0A1M6PMZ7-F1
#
_entry.id   AF-A0A1M6PMZ7-F1
#
_cell.length_a   1.000
_cell.length_b   1.000
_cell.length_c   1.000
_cell.angle_alpha   90.00
_cell.angle_beta   90.00
_cell.angle_gamma   90.00
#
_symmetry.space_group_name_H-M   'P 1'
#
loop_
_entity.id
_entity.type
_entity.pdbx_description
1 polymer ?
#
loop_
_entity_poly.entity_id
_entity_poly.type
_entity_poly.pdbx_seq_one_letter_code
_entity_poly.pdbx_strand_id
1 'polypeptide(L)'
;MTKYIKIIVLFLTLSACGQNVMEMKTPENSTEKFAEFIAKKKFVEENYYPGIANEKMRPIFTDKINSVASDFKSVAESENPTEKKYQEKIKIGLSRFADVYMELDTEDRERVCTYFEELMDIVGLESSNGQLNKFMYGFDPNELIKEK
;
A
#
# COMPACT_ATOMS: atom_id res chain seq x y z
N MET A 1 9.69 -31.41 -62.30
CA MET A 1 10.41 -30.73 -61.20
C MET A 1 9.45 -29.80 -60.49
N THR A 2 8.87 -30.27 -59.40
CA THR A 2 7.86 -29.59 -58.58
C THR A 2 8.54 -28.59 -57.65
N LYS A 3 8.23 -27.29 -57.80
CA LYS A 3 8.64 -26.24 -56.85
C LYS A 3 7.51 -26.03 -55.84
N TYR A 4 7.67 -26.58 -54.64
CA TYR A 4 6.75 -26.34 -53.53
C TYR A 4 7.17 -25.06 -52.79
N ILE A 5 6.29 -24.06 -52.81
CA ILE A 5 6.36 -22.87 -51.96
C ILE A 5 5.97 -23.30 -50.54
N LYS A 6 6.92 -23.26 -49.60
CA LYS A 6 6.62 -23.38 -48.17
C LYS A 6 6.46 -21.99 -47.58
N ILE A 7 5.22 -21.54 -47.40
CA ILE A 7 4.91 -20.39 -46.54
C ILE A 7 4.77 -20.94 -45.12
N ILE A 8 5.73 -20.62 -44.25
CA ILE A 8 5.63 -20.88 -42.81
C ILE A 8 4.91 -19.66 -42.22
N VAL A 9 3.63 -19.83 -41.88
CA VAL A 9 2.87 -18.85 -41.09
C VAL A 9 3.20 -19.09 -39.62
N LEU A 10 4.05 -18.24 -39.06
CA LEU A 10 4.32 -18.19 -37.63
C LEU A 10 3.14 -17.47 -36.95
N PHE A 11 2.20 -18.23 -36.39
CA PHE A 11 1.16 -17.68 -35.52
C PHE A 11 1.80 -17.28 -34.18
N LEU A 12 2.16 -15.99 -34.06
CA LEU A 12 2.41 -15.35 -32.78
C LEU A 12 1.07 -15.19 -32.07
N THR A 13 0.70 -16.15 -31.22
CA THR A 13 -0.42 -15.97 -30.31
C THR A 13 0.00 -14.95 -29.24
N LEU A 14 -0.34 -13.68 -29.45
CA LEU A 14 -0.40 -12.69 -28.39
C LEU A 14 -1.46 -13.17 -27.40
N SER A 15 -1.05 -13.92 -26.38
CA SER A 15 -1.86 -14.03 -25.17
C SER A 15 -1.80 -12.67 -24.48
N ALA A 16 -2.66 -11.76 -24.93
CA ALA A 16 -3.11 -10.67 -24.09
C ALA A 16 -3.82 -11.35 -22.92
N CYS A 17 -3.09 -11.62 -21.84
CA CYS A 17 -3.72 -11.76 -20.53
C CYS A 17 -4.47 -10.44 -20.33
N GLY A 18 -5.74 -10.40 -20.71
CA GLY A 18 -6.65 -9.37 -20.26
C GLY A 18 -6.50 -9.38 -18.75
N GLN A 19 -6.00 -8.28 -18.19
CA GLN A 19 -5.98 -8.09 -16.74
C GLN A 19 -7.46 -8.02 -16.34
N ASN A 20 -8.07 -9.19 -16.13
CA ASN A 20 -9.27 -9.29 -15.33
C ASN A 20 -8.86 -8.69 -13.99
N VAL A 21 -9.31 -7.47 -13.74
CA VAL A 21 -9.02 -6.79 -12.49
C VAL A 21 -9.72 -7.64 -11.43
N MET A 22 -8.95 -8.49 -10.75
CA MET A 22 -9.48 -9.43 -9.79
C MET A 22 -10.02 -8.61 -8.63
N GLU A 23 -11.33 -8.67 -8.45
CA GLU A 23 -11.99 -8.09 -7.31
C GLU A 23 -11.44 -8.74 -6.03
N MET A 24 -11.05 -7.92 -5.07
CA MET A 24 -10.59 -8.40 -3.77
C MET A 24 -11.80 -8.68 -2.90
N LYS A 25 -11.83 -9.83 -2.23
CA LYS A 25 -12.85 -10.08 -1.22
C LYS A 25 -12.47 -9.36 0.06
N THR A 26 -13.15 -8.26 0.35
CA THR A 26 -13.01 -7.59 1.65
C THR A 26 -13.55 -8.52 2.76
N PRO A 27 -12.80 -8.74 3.86
CA PRO A 27 -13.29 -9.54 4.99
C PRO A 27 -14.57 -8.97 5.62
N GLU A 28 -15.47 -9.86 6.07
CA GLU A 28 -16.78 -9.48 6.63
C GLU A 28 -16.68 -8.53 7.84
N ASN A 29 -15.63 -8.67 8.66
CA ASN A 29 -15.41 -7.82 9.84
C ASN A 29 -14.57 -6.56 9.58
N SER A 30 -14.31 -6.22 8.31
CA SER A 30 -13.48 -5.06 7.95
C SER A 30 -14.02 -3.73 8.49
N THR A 31 -15.34 -3.53 8.48
CA THR A 31 -15.97 -2.30 9.00
C THR A 31 -15.67 -2.07 10.48
N GLU A 32 -15.77 -3.13 11.30
CA GLU A 32 -15.46 -3.08 12.74
C GLU A 32 -13.96 -2.81 12.95
N LYS A 33 -13.09 -3.53 12.23
CA LYS A 33 -11.64 -3.33 12.30
C LYS A 33 -11.20 -1.92 11.91
N PHE A 34 -11.84 -1.29 10.90
CA PHE A 34 -11.56 0.11 10.58
C PHE A 34 -12.00 1.05 11.71
N ALA A 35 -13.14 0.80 12.35
CA ALA A 35 -13.61 1.60 13.48
C ALA A 35 -12.64 1.48 14.67
N GLU A 36 -12.19 0.26 14.99
CA GLU A 36 -11.18 0.00 16.01
C GLU A 36 -9.85 0.71 15.68
N PHE A 37 -9.37 0.57 14.44
CA PHE A 37 -8.14 1.21 13.99
C PHE A 37 -8.24 2.73 14.15
N ILE A 38 -9.34 3.36 13.69
CA ILE A 38 -9.51 4.82 13.77
C ILE A 38 -9.58 5.28 15.23
N ALA A 39 -10.28 4.55 16.09
CA ALA A 39 -10.42 4.88 17.52
C ALA A 39 -9.15 4.65 18.34
N LYS A 40 -8.25 3.75 17.91
CA LYS A 40 -6.97 3.48 18.59
C LYS A 40 -6.14 4.76 18.69
N LYS A 41 -5.61 5.02 19.89
CA LYS A 41 -4.61 6.08 20.13
C LYS A 41 -3.32 5.72 19.40
N LYS A 42 -2.80 6.66 18.60
CA LYS A 42 -1.64 6.43 17.73
C LYS A 42 -0.40 7.15 18.22
N PHE A 43 0.74 6.66 17.75
CA PHE A 43 2.08 7.17 18.04
C PHE A 43 2.36 7.27 19.54
N VAL A 44 1.94 6.23 20.27
CA VAL A 44 2.23 6.01 21.69
C VAL A 44 3.20 4.85 21.84
N GLU A 45 3.86 4.79 23.00
CA GLU A 45 4.73 3.69 23.37
C GLU A 45 3.98 2.35 23.23
N GLU A 46 4.53 1.44 22.43
CA GLU A 46 3.96 0.11 22.21
C GLU A 46 5.06 -0.84 21.70
N ASN A 47 5.21 -1.99 22.37
CA ASN A 47 6.25 -2.98 22.09
C ASN A 47 7.67 -2.37 22.12
N TYR A 48 8.30 -2.21 20.96
CA TYR A 48 9.64 -1.65 20.79
C TYR A 48 9.63 -0.20 20.29
N TYR A 49 8.47 0.36 19.97
CA TYR A 49 8.35 1.75 19.56
C TYR A 49 8.19 2.63 20.81
N PRO A 50 9.09 3.60 21.05
CA PRO A 50 9.09 4.40 22.28
C PRO A 50 7.95 5.43 22.34
N GLY A 51 7.20 5.61 21.26
CA GLY A 51 6.25 6.71 21.11
C GLY A 51 6.92 7.95 20.52
N ILE A 52 6.10 8.82 19.94
CA ILE A 52 6.59 10.03 19.28
C ILE A 52 7.26 10.99 20.28
N ALA A 53 8.47 11.44 19.96
CA ALA A 53 9.23 12.35 20.81
C ALA A 53 8.60 13.75 20.87
N ASN A 54 8.18 14.29 19.71
CA ASN A 54 7.51 15.58 19.64
C ASN A 54 5.98 15.40 19.72
N GLU A 55 5.46 15.52 20.94
CA GLU A 55 4.05 15.40 21.25
C GLU A 55 3.11 16.30 20.42
N LYS A 56 3.60 17.45 19.94
CA LYS A 56 2.80 18.35 19.08
C LYS A 56 2.51 17.75 17.71
N MET A 57 3.34 16.82 17.24
CA MET A 57 3.18 16.16 15.95
C MET A 57 2.19 14.99 16.01
N ARG A 58 1.93 14.43 17.20
CA ARG A 58 1.00 13.31 17.38
C ARG A 58 -0.37 13.53 16.73
N PRO A 59 -1.10 14.64 16.98
CA PRO A 59 -2.39 14.85 16.33
C PRO A 59 -2.27 14.94 14.81
N ILE A 60 -1.23 15.61 14.30
CA ILE A 60 -1.00 15.78 12.86
C ILE A 60 -0.78 14.42 12.18
N PHE A 61 0.07 13.56 12.74
CA PHE A 61 0.33 12.23 12.18
C PHE A 61 -0.86 11.30 12.34
N THR A 62 -1.57 11.39 13.48
CA THR A 62 -2.80 10.63 13.74
C THR A 62 -3.88 10.96 12.71
N ASP A 63 -4.09 12.25 12.40
CA ASP A 63 -5.08 12.68 11.42
C ASP A 63 -4.71 12.21 10.00
N LYS A 64 -3.43 12.30 9.63
CA LYS A 64 -2.93 11.80 8.34
C LYS A 64 -3.17 10.30 8.19
N ILE A 65 -2.85 9.48 9.19
CA ILE A 65 -3.05 8.02 9.11
C ILE A 65 -4.53 7.61 9.24
N ASN A 66 -5.35 8.32 10.03
CA ASN A 66 -6.80 8.11 10.07
C ASN A 66 -7.47 8.43 8.71
N SER A 67 -6.92 9.41 7.99
CA SER A 67 -7.36 9.70 6.61
C SER A 67 -7.06 8.53 5.67
N VAL A 68 -5.93 7.82 5.85
CA VAL A 68 -5.62 6.60 5.08
C VAL A 68 -6.60 5.48 5.40
N ALA A 69 -6.93 5.28 6.68
CA ALA A 69 -7.94 4.29 7.08
C ALA A 69 -9.30 4.58 6.44
N SER A 70 -9.71 5.85 6.39
CA SER A 70 -10.94 6.28 5.74
C SER A 70 -10.90 6.02 4.23
N ASP A 71 -9.76 6.26 3.58
CA ASP A 71 -9.55 5.95 2.17
C ASP A 71 -9.66 4.45 1.88
N PHE A 72 -9.02 3.61 2.70
CA PHE A 72 -9.11 2.15 2.58
C PHE A 72 -10.55 1.66 2.78
N LYS A 73 -11.22 2.16 3.81
CA LYS A 73 -12.64 1.88 4.06
C LYS A 73 -13.52 2.26 2.86
N SER A 74 -13.26 3.40 2.23
CA SER A 74 -14.03 3.81 1.04
C SER A 74 -13.85 2.87 -0.16
N VAL A 75 -12.67 2.24 -0.31
CA VAL A 75 -12.45 1.22 -1.35
C VAL A 75 -13.15 -0.08 -0.97
N ALA A 76 -13.03 -0.50 0.29
CA ALA A 76 -13.67 -1.71 0.83
C ALA A 76 -15.20 -1.69 0.71
N GLU A 77 -15.81 -0.51 0.87
CA GLU A 77 -17.26 -0.30 0.75
C GLU A 77 -17.72 0.01 -0.69
N SER A 78 -16.80 0.05 -1.65
CA SER A 78 -17.15 0.26 -3.07
C SER A 78 -17.67 -1.02 -3.72
N GLU A 79 -18.37 -0.89 -4.85
CA GLU A 79 -18.95 -2.04 -5.58
C GLU A 79 -17.91 -3.04 -6.09
N ASN A 80 -16.67 -2.61 -6.32
CA ASN A 80 -15.60 -3.46 -6.85
C ASN A 80 -14.25 -3.05 -6.23
N PRO A 81 -13.96 -3.47 -4.99
CA PRO A 81 -12.65 -3.29 -4.37
C PRO A 81 -11.59 -4.06 -5.16
N THR A 82 -10.46 -3.44 -5.46
CA THR A 82 -9.39 -4.08 -6.23
C THR A 82 -8.04 -3.71 -5.65
N GLU A 83 -7.05 -4.58 -5.85
CA GLU A 83 -5.67 -4.33 -5.43
C GLU A 83 -5.20 -2.95 -5.92
N LYS A 84 -5.42 -2.67 -7.21
CA LYS A 84 -5.02 -1.39 -7.82
C LYS A 84 -5.60 -0.17 -7.10
N LYS A 85 -6.87 -0.24 -6.66
CA LYS A 85 -7.49 0.85 -5.90
C LYS A 85 -6.81 1.06 -4.55
N TYR A 86 -6.49 -0.02 -3.83
CA TYR A 86 -5.75 0.07 -2.57
C TYR A 86 -4.31 0.57 -2.78
N GLN A 87 -3.60 0.11 -3.81
CA GLN A 87 -2.26 0.60 -4.13
C GLN A 87 -2.25 2.12 -4.38
N GLU A 88 -3.27 2.65 -5.06
CA GLU A 88 -3.42 4.11 -5.25
C GLU A 88 -3.70 4.81 -3.92
N LYS A 89 -4.49 4.22 -3.02
CA LYS A 89 -4.71 4.77 -1.68
C LYS A 89 -3.45 4.75 -0.81
N ILE A 90 -2.58 3.74 -0.96
CA ILE A 90 -1.26 3.72 -0.32
C ILE A 90 -0.44 4.92 -0.80
N LYS A 91 -0.33 5.10 -2.11
CA LYS A 91 0.41 6.21 -2.73
C LYS A 91 -0.07 7.58 -2.23
N ILE A 92 -1.38 7.81 -2.25
CA ILE A 92 -2.00 9.05 -1.77
C ILE A 92 -1.78 9.21 -0.26
N GLY A 93 -1.90 8.12 0.51
CA GLY A 93 -1.68 8.13 1.95
C GLY A 93 -0.27 8.55 2.33
N LEU A 94 0.74 7.96 1.69
CA LEU A 94 2.14 8.26 1.96
C LEU A 94 2.49 9.69 1.54
N SER A 95 1.94 10.21 0.44
CA SER A 95 2.19 11.58 0.01
C SER A 95 1.66 12.64 0.98
N ARG A 96 0.67 12.31 1.83
CA ARG A 96 0.20 13.20 2.90
C ARG A 96 1.26 13.48 3.95
N PHE A 97 2.32 12.69 4.04
CA PHE A 97 3.41 12.94 4.98
C PHE A 97 4.55 13.78 4.38
N ALA A 98 4.49 14.13 3.09
CA ALA A 98 5.59 14.82 2.40
C ALA A 98 5.96 16.18 3.02
N ASP A 99 4.97 16.91 3.54
CA ASP A 99 5.13 18.22 4.21
C ASP A 99 5.77 18.11 5.61
N VAL A 100 5.69 16.93 6.22
CA VAL A 100 6.17 16.67 7.59
C VAL A 100 7.20 15.55 7.65
N TYR A 101 7.71 15.11 6.49
CA TYR A 101 8.56 13.93 6.40
C TYR A 101 9.85 14.09 7.22
N MET A 102 10.40 15.29 7.28
CA MET A 102 11.60 15.61 8.07
C MET A 102 11.36 15.58 9.59
N GLU A 103 10.10 15.61 10.02
CA GLU A 103 9.71 15.52 11.44
C GLU A 103 9.51 14.06 11.89
N LEU A 104 9.51 13.11 10.95
CA LEU A 104 9.48 11.68 11.26
C LEU A 104 10.92 11.18 11.37
N ASP A 105 11.32 10.78 12.57
CA ASP A 105 12.56 10.02 12.72
C ASP A 105 12.42 8.61 12.10
N THR A 106 13.45 7.77 12.26
CA THR A 106 13.43 6.41 11.71
C THR A 106 12.33 5.56 12.35
N GLU A 107 12.16 5.63 13.67
CA GLU A 107 11.18 4.82 14.41
C GLU A 107 9.75 5.28 14.11
N ASP A 108 9.54 6.58 13.94
CA ASP A 108 8.26 7.15 13.53
C ASP A 108 7.88 6.73 12.10
N ARG A 109 8.84 6.71 11.16
CA ARG A 109 8.62 6.20 9.79
C ARG A 109 8.26 4.72 9.80
N GLU A 110 8.96 3.90 10.59
CA GLU A 110 8.61 2.49 10.78
C GLU A 110 7.20 2.35 11.33
N ARG A 111 6.82 3.17 12.33
CA ARG A 111 5.48 3.14 12.91
C ARG A 111 4.41 3.52 11.89
N VAL A 112 4.66 4.51 11.02
CA VAL A 112 3.78 4.81 9.89
C VAL A 112 3.64 3.58 9.00
N CYS A 113 4.74 2.94 8.58
CA CYS A 113 4.70 1.73 7.75
C CYS A 113 3.87 0.62 8.40
N THR A 114 4.06 0.35 9.69
CA THR A 114 3.27 -0.64 10.44
C THR A 114 1.78 -0.32 10.43
N TYR A 115 1.39 0.95 10.53
CA TYR A 115 -0.03 1.30 10.40
C TYR A 115 -0.58 1.03 9.00
N PHE A 116 0.21 1.23 7.94
CA PHE A 116 -0.23 0.82 6.60
C PHE A 116 -0.35 -0.70 6.49
N GLU A 117 0.57 -1.46 7.08
CA GLU A 117 0.49 -2.93 7.13
C GLU A 117 -0.76 -3.40 7.89
N GLU A 118 -1.08 -2.79 9.05
CA GLU A 118 -2.33 -3.05 9.77
C GLU A 118 -3.56 -2.80 8.87
N LEU A 119 -3.58 -1.70 8.10
CA LEU A 119 -4.67 -1.39 7.17
C LEU A 119 -4.74 -2.38 5.99
N MET A 120 -3.59 -2.83 5.50
CA MET A 120 -3.49 -3.85 4.47
C MET A 120 -4.07 -5.19 4.94
N ASP A 121 -3.76 -5.59 6.17
CA ASP A 121 -4.29 -6.81 6.80
C ASP A 121 -5.82 -6.76 6.96
N ILE A 122 -6.39 -5.58 7.26
CA ILE A 122 -7.85 -5.40 7.35
C ILE A 122 -8.55 -5.78 6.04
N VAL A 123 -7.93 -5.49 4.90
CA VAL A 123 -8.51 -5.71 3.57
C VAL A 123 -7.94 -6.91 2.82
N GLY A 124 -7.00 -7.64 3.44
CA GLY A 124 -6.32 -8.79 2.84
C GLY A 124 -5.38 -8.41 1.68
N LEU A 125 -4.76 -7.22 1.73
CA LEU A 125 -3.78 -6.80 0.74
C LEU A 125 -2.39 -7.35 1.10
N GLU A 126 -1.86 -8.26 0.28
CA GLU A 126 -0.61 -8.97 0.61
C GLU A 126 0.66 -8.13 0.48
N SER A 127 0.64 -7.05 -0.31
CA SER A 127 1.84 -6.29 -0.66
C SER A 127 1.52 -4.82 -0.89
N SER A 128 2.47 -3.94 -0.58
CA SER A 128 2.42 -2.51 -0.92
C SER A 128 3.11 -2.16 -2.24
N ASN A 129 3.57 -3.18 -3.00
CA ASN A 129 4.35 -3.01 -4.22
C ASN A 129 5.60 -2.11 -4.02
N GLY A 130 6.27 -2.29 -2.88
CA GLY A 130 7.49 -1.57 -2.52
C GLY A 130 7.28 -0.11 -2.07
N GLN A 131 6.04 0.39 -2.05
CA GLN A 131 5.75 1.77 -1.69
C GLN A 131 6.15 2.11 -0.24
N LEU A 132 5.93 1.18 0.70
CA LEU A 132 6.33 1.38 2.11
C LEU A 132 7.85 1.41 2.26
N ASN A 133 8.58 0.53 1.56
CA ASN A 133 10.04 0.57 1.56
C ASN A 133 10.57 1.88 0.99
N LYS A 134 9.99 2.36 -0.12
CA LYS A 134 10.37 3.64 -0.72
C LYS A 134 10.10 4.82 0.22
N PHE A 135 9.00 4.78 0.96
CA PHE A 135 8.70 5.78 1.98
C PHE A 135 9.71 5.72 3.14
N MET A 136 10.04 4.53 3.63
CA MET A 136 10.95 4.35 4.76
C MET A 136 12.36 4.91 4.47
N TYR A 137 12.90 4.58 3.30
CA TYR A 137 14.29 4.89 2.95
C TYR A 137 14.46 6.14 2.07
N GLY A 138 13.38 6.67 1.50
CA GLY A 138 13.43 7.75 0.50
C GLY A 138 13.84 7.30 -0.91
N PHE A 139 14.15 6.01 -1.10
CA PHE A 139 14.48 5.35 -2.36
C PHE A 139 14.04 3.87 -2.30
N ASP A 140 13.93 3.17 -3.44
CA ASP A 140 13.62 1.74 -3.43
C ASP A 140 14.91 0.91 -3.26
N PRO A 141 15.11 0.19 -2.14
CA PRO A 141 16.29 -0.63 -1.94
C PRO A 141 16.40 -1.81 -2.93
N ASN A 142 15.30 -2.24 -3.54
CA ASN A 142 15.31 -3.31 -4.53
C ASN A 142 15.80 -2.85 -5.91
N GLU A 143 15.79 -1.54 -6.20
CA GLU A 143 16.42 -0.98 -7.40
C GLU A 143 17.95 -1.15 -7.32
N LEU A 144 18.53 -1.02 -6.12
CA LEU A 144 19.98 -1.21 -5.90
C LEU A 144 20.46 -2.66 -6.09
N ILE A 145 19.54 -3.64 -5.99
CA ILE A 145 19.85 -5.06 -6.16
C ILE A 145 19.86 -5.45 -7.64
N LYS A 146 19.07 -4.77 -8.48
CA LYS A 146 18.96 -5.07 -9.92
C LYS A 146 20.17 -4.61 -10.74
N GLU A 147 21.00 -3.74 -10.18
CA GLU A 147 22.21 -3.23 -10.82
C GLU A 147 23.48 -4.04 -10.50
N LYS A 148 23.35 -5.16 -9.77
CA LYS A 148 24.43 -6.12 -9.49
C LYS A 148 24.23 -7.42 -10.26
#